data_AF-A0A9E5HG13-F1
#
_entry.id   AF-A0A9E5HG13-F1
#
_cell.length_a   1.000
_cell.length_b   1.000
_cell.length_c   1.000
_cell.angle_alpha   90.00
_cell.angle_beta   90.00
_cell.angle_gamma   90.00
#
_symmetry.space_group_name_H-M   'P 1'
#
loop_
_entity.id
_entity.type
_entity.pdbx_description
1 polymer ?
#
loop_
_entity_poly.entity_id
_entity_poly.type
_entity_poly.pdbx_seq_one_letter_code
_entity_poly.pdbx_strand_id
1 'polypeptide(L)'
;MRFLFTLVTAVFLGNIAAAATVGDDGLHIQPWIRDTFKDLQEDLDEANAEGKRLAIMFEQRGCIYCKEMHETVYTDPELAGYIDDNFFVVRLNLHGDLEVVDFDGDTLSEKKTSRKWGITQSCERIDLSIKIQKCEFVVA
;
A
#
# COMPACT_ATOMS: atom_id res chain seq x y z
N MET A 1 -17.84 -46.57 31.85
CA MET A 1 -17.97 -45.96 33.20
C MET A 1 -16.56 -45.80 33.73
N ARG A 2 -15.90 -44.65 33.80
CA ARG A 2 -16.22 -43.22 33.73
C ARG A 2 -14.88 -42.57 33.29
N PHE A 3 -14.86 -41.95 32.12
CA PHE A 3 -14.90 -40.47 31.97
C PHE A 3 -13.54 -39.79 32.22
N LEU A 4 -13.14 -39.00 31.22
CA LEU A 4 -12.18 -37.89 31.24
C LEU A 4 -10.70 -38.21 31.45
N PHE A 5 -9.95 -38.27 30.34
CA PHE A 5 -8.66 -37.58 30.22
C PHE A 5 -8.54 -37.00 28.79
N THR A 6 -9.52 -36.20 28.41
CA THR A 6 -9.33 -35.09 27.46
C THR A 6 -8.78 -33.90 28.24
N LEU A 7 -8.06 -32.98 27.58
CA LEU A 7 -7.41 -31.71 28.04
C LEU A 7 -5.86 -31.81 28.09
N VAL A 8 -5.03 -30.99 27.43
CA VAL A 8 -5.20 -29.76 26.64
C VAL A 8 -4.00 -29.67 25.68
N THR A 9 -4.21 -29.81 24.37
CA THR A 9 -3.26 -29.27 23.38
C THR A 9 -3.59 -27.80 23.20
N ALA A 10 -2.98 -26.94 24.03
CA ALA A 10 -3.06 -25.49 23.84
C ALA A 10 -2.09 -25.14 22.71
N VAL A 11 -2.57 -25.22 21.48
CA VAL A 11 -1.90 -24.57 20.34
C VAL A 11 -2.10 -23.08 20.55
N PHE A 12 -1.15 -22.43 21.21
CA PHE A 12 -1.00 -20.98 21.19
C PHE A 12 -0.65 -20.58 19.75
N LEU A 13 -1.67 -20.37 18.93
CA LEU A 13 -1.56 -19.56 17.71
C LEU A 13 -1.38 -18.12 18.18
N GLY A 14 -0.15 -17.79 18.57
CA GLY A 14 0.25 -16.41 18.81
C GLY A 14 0.00 -15.63 17.52
N ASN A 15 -0.94 -14.69 17.58
CA ASN A 15 -1.05 -13.65 16.57
C ASN A 15 0.25 -12.84 16.65
N ILE A 16 1.19 -13.13 15.76
CA ILE A 16 2.32 -12.25 15.54
C ILE A 16 1.72 -11.01 14.89
N ALA A 17 1.49 -9.98 15.70
CA ALA A 17 1.24 -8.65 15.17
C ALA A 17 2.48 -8.27 14.36
N ALA A 18 2.34 -8.25 13.03
CA ALA A 18 3.38 -7.73 12.16
C ALA A 18 3.54 -6.25 12.49
N ALA A 19 4.64 -5.90 13.15
CA ALA A 19 4.98 -4.50 13.39
C ALA A 19 5.16 -3.82 12.03
N ALA A 20 4.59 -2.63 11.86
CA ALA A 20 4.79 -1.83 10.65
C ALA A 20 6.30 -1.59 10.46
N THR A 21 6.89 -2.25 9.47
CA THR A 21 8.31 -2.12 9.16
C THR A 21 8.54 -0.86 8.34
N VAL A 22 9.50 -0.04 8.75
CA VAL A 22 9.92 1.15 7.98
C VAL A 22 11.12 0.76 7.13
N GLY A 23 11.07 1.06 5.83
CA GLY A 23 12.16 0.84 4.89
C GLY A 23 13.32 1.82 5.06
N ASP A 24 14.42 1.57 4.35
CA ASP A 24 15.60 2.46 4.36
C ASP A 24 15.31 3.85 3.79
N ASP A 25 14.27 3.95 2.95
CA ASP A 25 13.71 5.20 2.44
C ASP A 25 12.93 6.00 3.50
N GLY A 26 12.66 5.39 4.66
CA GLY A 26 11.89 5.96 5.75
C GLY A 26 10.38 5.95 5.50
N LEU A 27 9.90 5.11 4.58
CA LEU A 27 8.49 4.87 4.29
C LEU A 27 8.01 3.56 4.93
N HIS A 28 6.72 3.47 5.23
CA HIS A 28 6.14 2.29 5.85
C HIS A 28 5.86 1.19 4.82
N ILE A 29 6.18 -0.05 5.18
CA ILE A 29 6.04 -1.23 4.33
C ILE A 29 4.79 -2.01 4.74
N GLN A 30 4.08 -2.54 3.74
CA GLN A 30 3.06 -3.58 3.88
C GLN A 30 3.31 -4.66 2.84
N PRO A 31 2.93 -5.92 3.12
CA PRO A 31 3.18 -7.04 2.22
C PRO A 31 2.49 -6.91 0.85
N TRP A 32 1.40 -6.16 0.76
CA TRP A 32 0.63 -5.93 -0.46
C TRP A 32 1.12 -4.75 -1.31
N ILE A 33 2.10 -3.97 -0.82
CA ILE A 33 2.73 -2.90 -1.60
C ILE A 33 3.76 -3.53 -2.55
N ARG A 34 3.62 -3.24 -3.83
CA ARG A 34 4.48 -3.75 -4.90
C ARG A 34 5.77 -2.94 -4.98
N ASP A 35 6.89 -3.65 -5.06
CA ASP A 35 8.20 -3.09 -5.31
C ASP A 35 8.49 -3.20 -6.80
N THR A 36 8.33 -2.08 -7.51
CA THR A 36 8.42 -2.01 -8.98
C THR A 36 9.43 -0.93 -9.39
N PHE A 37 9.80 -0.92 -10.67
CA PHE A 37 10.64 0.13 -11.25
C PHE A 37 9.90 1.45 -11.46
N LYS A 38 8.61 1.54 -11.08
CA LYS A 38 7.77 2.73 -11.21
C LYS A 38 7.59 3.17 -12.67
N ASP A 39 7.58 2.20 -13.58
CA ASP A 39 7.03 2.41 -14.92
C ASP A 39 5.53 2.17 -14.83
N LEU A 40 4.76 3.26 -14.78
CA LEU A 40 3.34 3.18 -14.47
C LEU A 40 2.53 2.50 -15.58
N GLN A 41 3.05 2.45 -16.81
CA GLN A 41 2.39 1.71 -17.90
C GLN A 41 2.60 0.21 -17.72
N GLU A 42 3.83 -0.20 -17.38
CA GLU A 42 4.14 -1.60 -17.07
C GLU A 42 3.37 -2.06 -15.82
N ASP A 43 3.35 -1.23 -14.76
CA ASP A 43 2.62 -1.51 -13.53
C ASP A 43 1.10 -1.67 -13.80
N LEU A 44 0.54 -0.89 -14.73
CA LEU A 44 -0.87 -0.98 -15.12
C LEU A 44 -1.15 -2.26 -15.92
N ASP A 45 -0.27 -2.62 -16.84
CA ASP A 45 -0.40 -3.85 -17.62
C ASP A 45 -0.30 -5.10 -16.72
N GLU A 46 0.60 -5.09 -15.74
CA GLU A 46 0.71 -6.16 -14.74
C GLU A 46 -0.54 -6.22 -13.85
N ALA A 47 -1.03 -5.07 -13.36
CA ALA A 47 -2.27 -5.00 -12.60
C ALA A 47 -3.45 -5.62 -13.37
N ASN A 48 -3.60 -5.24 -14.65
CA ASN A 48 -4.64 -5.78 -15.53
C ASN A 48 -4.47 -7.30 -15.77
N ALA A 49 -3.24 -7.78 -15.92
CA ALA A 49 -2.95 -9.20 -16.08
C ALA A 49 -3.29 -10.02 -14.83
N GLU A 50 -3.11 -9.44 -13.63
CA GLU A 50 -3.58 -10.01 -12.35
C GLU A 50 -5.09 -9.85 -12.12
N GLY A 51 -5.80 -9.09 -12.97
CA GLY A 51 -7.22 -8.76 -12.79
C GLY A 51 -7.49 -7.78 -11.66
N LYS A 52 -6.50 -6.96 -11.30
CA LYS A 52 -6.53 -5.98 -10.21
C LYS A 52 -6.58 -4.56 -10.76
N ARG A 53 -6.99 -3.61 -9.91
CA ARG A 53 -6.92 -2.17 -10.22
C ARG A 53 -5.56 -1.63 -9.77
N LEU A 54 -4.88 -0.87 -10.63
CA LEU A 54 -3.64 -0.21 -10.23
C LEU A 54 -3.97 0.92 -9.25
N ALA A 55 -3.29 0.99 -8.11
CA ALA A 55 -3.51 2.03 -7.12
C ALA A 55 -2.18 2.68 -6.74
N ILE A 56 -2.02 3.98 -7.02
CA ILE A 56 -0.80 4.72 -6.66
C ILE A 56 -0.95 5.37 -5.29
N MET A 57 -0.07 4.98 -4.36
CA MET A 57 0.00 5.49 -2.99
C MET A 57 1.10 6.54 -2.86
N PHE A 58 0.79 7.74 -2.36
CA PHE A 58 1.81 8.75 -2.07
C PHE A 58 2.11 8.80 -0.58
N GLU A 59 3.37 8.60 -0.20
CA GLU A 59 3.82 8.64 1.19
C GLU A 59 4.99 9.62 1.37
N GLN A 60 5.24 10.06 2.60
CA GLN A 60 6.41 10.86 2.93
C GLN A 60 7.05 10.37 4.23
N ARG A 61 8.37 10.50 4.33
CA ARG A 61 9.11 10.16 5.55
C ARG A 61 8.60 10.98 6.74
N GLY A 62 8.40 10.31 7.88
CA GLY A 62 8.00 10.96 9.12
C GLY A 62 6.54 11.42 9.18
N CYS A 63 5.70 10.89 8.28
CA CYS A 63 4.26 11.13 8.30
C CYS A 63 3.58 10.40 9.47
N ILE A 64 3.13 11.15 10.48
CA ILE A 64 2.46 10.56 11.66
C ILE A 64 1.15 9.84 11.32
N TYR A 65 0.43 10.31 10.31
CA TYR A 65 -0.83 9.70 9.86
C TYR A 65 -0.59 8.40 9.11
N CYS A 66 0.47 8.36 8.29
CA CYS A 66 0.88 7.17 7.57
C CYS A 66 1.31 6.08 8.56
N LYS A 67 2.08 6.47 9.60
CA LYS A 67 2.40 5.57 10.70
C LYS A 67 1.14 4.98 11.35
N GLU A 68 0.17 5.82 11.72
CA GLU A 68 -1.06 5.38 12.36
C GLU A 68 -1.86 4.42 11.47
N MET A 69 -2.00 4.72 10.17
CA MET A 69 -2.66 3.84 9.20
C MET A 69 -1.96 2.47 9.11
N HIS A 70 -0.64 2.45 8.96
CA HIS A 70 0.14 1.22 8.86
C HIS A 70 0.14 0.39 10.15
N GLU A 71 0.03 1.02 11.33
CA GLU A 71 0.05 0.32 12.62
C GLU A 71 -1.34 -0.09 13.11
N THR A 72 -2.41 0.59 12.67
CA THR A 72 -3.75 0.40 13.26
C THR A 72 -4.84 -0.01 12.29
N VAL A 73 -4.78 0.45 11.03
CA VAL A 73 -5.82 0.20 10.02
C VAL A 73 -5.40 -0.94 9.11
N TYR A 74 -4.21 -0.86 8.52
CA TYR A 74 -3.70 -1.89 7.61
C TYR A 74 -3.23 -3.17 8.31
N THR A 75 -3.26 -3.20 9.64
CA THR A 75 -3.03 -4.42 10.42
C THR A 75 -4.27 -5.31 10.51
N ASP A 76 -5.45 -4.83 10.11
CA ASP A 76 -6.65 -5.66 9.96
C ASP A 76 -6.47 -6.64 8.78
N PRO A 77 -6.44 -7.96 9.04
CA PRO A 77 -6.22 -8.95 7.99
C PRO A 77 -7.34 -9.00 6.94
N GLU A 78 -8.59 -8.64 7.29
CA GLU A 78 -9.69 -8.59 6.33
C GLU A 78 -9.45 -7.45 5.32
N LEU A 79 -9.06 -6.27 5.82
CA LEU A 79 -8.74 -5.13 4.97
C LEU A 79 -7.47 -5.37 4.15
N ALA A 80 -6.39 -5.89 4.76
CA ALA A 80 -5.15 -6.16 4.07
C ALA A 80 -5.33 -7.20 2.96
N GLY A 81 -6.10 -8.26 3.22
CA GLY A 81 -6.46 -9.27 2.21
C GLY A 81 -7.32 -8.66 1.09
N TYR A 82 -8.31 -7.84 1.44
CA TYR A 82 -9.11 -7.13 0.45
C TYR A 82 -8.26 -6.22 -0.44
N ILE A 83 -7.29 -5.50 0.12
CA ILE A 83 -6.38 -4.65 -0.66
C ILE A 83 -5.56 -5.51 -1.62
N ASP A 84 -4.91 -6.58 -1.12
CA ASP A 84 -4.06 -7.45 -1.94
C ASP A 84 -4.84 -8.15 -3.06
N ASP A 85 -6.07 -8.59 -2.79
CA ASP A 85 -6.92 -9.29 -3.75
C ASP A 85 -7.43 -8.38 -4.88
N ASN A 86 -7.64 -7.08 -4.60
CA ASN A 86 -8.33 -6.18 -5.52
C ASN A 86 -7.42 -5.12 -6.15
N PHE A 87 -6.29 -4.79 -5.52
CA PHE A 87 -5.44 -3.68 -5.93
C PHE A 87 -3.99 -4.10 -6.12
N PHE A 88 -3.39 -3.59 -7.19
CA PHE A 88 -1.96 -3.61 -7.40
C PHE A 88 -1.42 -2.27 -6.89
N VAL A 89 -0.88 -2.24 -5.67
CA VAL A 89 -0.50 -0.97 -5.03
C VAL A 89 0.95 -0.62 -5.29
N VAL A 90 1.21 0.50 -5.96
CA VAL A 90 2.55 1.06 -6.16
C VAL A 90 2.73 2.30 -5.29
N ARG A 91 3.80 2.32 -4.49
CA ARG A 91 4.10 3.45 -3.60
C ARG A 91 5.08 4.42 -4.25
N LEU A 92 4.78 5.72 -4.21
CA LEU A 92 5.63 6.82 -4.60
C LEU A 92 5.96 7.72 -3.40
N ASN A 93 7.23 8.10 -3.28
CA ASN A 93 7.70 9.02 -2.26
C ASN A 93 7.46 10.47 -2.68
N LEU A 94 6.67 11.22 -1.92
CA LEU A 94 6.33 12.62 -2.18
C LEU A 94 7.56 13.53 -2.34
N HIS A 95 8.66 13.19 -1.65
CA HIS A 95 9.95 13.91 -1.71
C HIS A 95 11.07 13.06 -2.30
N GLY A 96 10.74 11.94 -2.93
CA GLY A 96 11.71 11.02 -3.52
C GLY A 96 12.31 11.53 -4.81
N ASP A 97 13.49 10.97 -5.11
CA ASP A 97 14.28 11.26 -6.29
C ASP A 97 14.40 10.06 -7.24
N LEU A 98 13.70 8.95 -6.95
CA LEU A 98 13.64 7.82 -7.88
C LEU A 98 12.88 8.23 -9.14
N GLU A 99 13.28 7.64 -10.27
CA GLU A 99 12.62 7.88 -11.55
C GLU A 99 11.25 7.17 -11.58
N VAL A 100 10.31 7.82 -12.23
CA VAL A 100 8.95 7.34 -12.51
C VAL A 100 8.69 7.62 -13.98
N VAL A 101 8.27 6.60 -14.72
CA VAL A 101 7.75 6.76 -16.08
C VAL A 101 6.23 6.90 -15.96
N ASP A 102 5.73 8.09 -16.25
CA ASP A 102 4.32 8.43 -16.13
C ASP A 102 3.48 7.79 -17.27
N PHE A 103 2.16 7.76 -17.13
CA PHE A 103 1.23 7.21 -18.13
C PHE A 103 1.28 7.94 -19.48
N ASP A 104 1.76 9.18 -19.51
CA ASP A 104 1.99 9.93 -20.75
C ASP A 104 3.40 9.75 -21.33
N GLY A 105 4.23 8.90 -20.70
CA GLY A 105 5.59 8.57 -21.13
C GLY A 105 6.67 9.54 -20.62
N ASP A 106 6.32 10.57 -19.85
CA ASP A 106 7.29 11.45 -19.23
C ASP A 106 8.07 10.70 -18.15
N THR A 107 9.41 10.81 -18.17
CA THR A 107 10.25 10.34 -17.06
C THR A 107 10.56 11.49 -16.10
N LEU A 108 10.05 11.39 -14.88
CA LEU A 108 10.21 12.40 -13.83
C LEU A 108 10.61 11.74 -12.51
N SER A 109 11.28 12.48 -11.63
CA SER A 109 11.47 12.02 -10.25
C SER A 109 10.12 11.94 -9.52
N GLU A 110 9.95 11.05 -8.54
CA GLU A 110 8.71 10.92 -7.74
C GLU A 110 8.17 12.28 -7.24
N LYS A 111 9.05 13.14 -6.71
CA LYS A 111 8.68 14.51 -6.25
C LYS A 111 8.19 15.45 -7.34
N LYS A 112 8.55 15.22 -8.61
CA LYS A 112 8.11 16.00 -9.77
C LYS A 112 6.80 15.42 -10.30
N THR A 113 6.67 14.09 -10.33
CA THR A 113 5.41 13.41 -10.66
C THR A 113 4.29 13.82 -9.72
N SER A 114 4.54 13.83 -8.40
CA SER A 114 3.56 14.29 -7.41
C SER A 114 3.11 15.73 -7.67
N ARG A 115 4.04 16.64 -7.98
CA ARG A 115 3.74 18.04 -8.33
C ARG A 115 2.97 18.17 -9.63
N LYS A 116 3.32 17.38 -10.66
CA LYS A 116 2.60 17.32 -11.94
C LYS A 116 1.14 16.92 -11.73
N TRP A 117 0.90 15.95 -10.86
CA TRP A 117 -0.43 15.46 -10.51
C TRP A 117 -1.15 16.30 -9.44
N GLY A 118 -0.54 17.38 -8.94
CA GLY A 118 -1.13 18.25 -7.93
C GLY A 118 -1.21 17.65 -6.52
N ILE A 119 -0.46 16.58 -6.25
CA ILE A 119 -0.38 15.92 -4.94
C ILE A 119 0.63 16.66 -4.06
N THR A 120 0.16 17.20 -2.94
CA THR A 120 0.98 18.02 -2.02
C THR A 120 1.11 17.43 -0.62
N GLN A 121 0.44 16.31 -0.35
CA GLN A 121 0.40 15.62 0.94
C GLN A 121 0.27 14.11 0.72
N SER A 122 0.61 13.32 1.74
CA SER A 122 0.44 11.87 1.69
C SER A 122 -1.02 11.47 1.52
N CYS A 123 -1.25 10.38 0.80
CA CYS A 123 -2.56 9.92 0.36
C CYS A 123 -2.68 8.41 0.55
N GLU A 124 -3.33 8.01 1.64
CA GLU A 124 -3.55 6.60 2.04
C GLU A 124 -5.03 6.22 2.13
N ARG A 125 -5.94 7.11 1.71
CA ARG A 125 -7.37 6.78 1.72
C ARG A 125 -7.74 6.07 0.41
N ILE A 126 -7.88 4.75 0.48
CA ILE A 126 -8.56 3.96 -0.56
C ILE A 126 -10.07 4.22 -0.40
N ASP A 127 -10.61 5.24 -1.07
CA ASP A 127 -12.06 5.40 -1.17
C ASP A 127 -12.57 4.42 -2.23
N LEU A 128 -13.40 3.46 -1.82
CA LEU A 128 -14.08 2.50 -2.70
C LEU A 128 -15.12 3.15 -3.61
N SER A 129 -15.43 4.42 -3.38
CA SER A 129 -16.35 5.22 -4.17
C SER A 129 -15.56 6.12 -5.12
N ILE A 130 -15.47 5.72 -6.39
CA ILE A 130 -14.87 6.49 -7.50
C ILE A 130 -15.45 7.90 -7.54
N LYS A 131 -14.83 8.87 -6.85
CA LYS A 131 -15.12 10.30 -6.94
C LYS A 131 -13.93 11.11 -6.46
N ILE A 132 -13.21 11.62 -7.45
CA ILE A 132 -12.15 12.62 -7.40
C ILE A 132 -12.46 13.71 -6.37
N GLN A 133 -11.86 13.61 -5.18
CA GLN A 133 -11.58 14.78 -4.34
C GLN A 133 -10.41 14.56 -3.36
N LYS A 134 -9.23 14.98 -3.85
CA LYS A 134 -8.03 15.46 -3.13
C LYS A 134 -7.07 14.48 -2.46
N CYS A 135 -7.42 13.24 -2.17
CA CYS A 135 -6.51 12.18 -1.75
C CYS A 135 -7.15 10.83 -2.11
N GLU A 136 -7.38 10.61 -3.39
CA GLU A 136 -7.71 9.28 -3.92
C GLU A 136 -6.39 8.67 -4.36
N PHE A 137 -6.14 7.39 -4.08
CA PHE A 137 -5.13 6.65 -4.84
C PHE A 137 -5.36 6.97 -6.32
N VAL A 138 -4.31 7.28 -7.09
CA VAL A 138 -4.50 7.42 -8.53
C VAL A 138 -4.81 6.01 -9.03
N VAL A 139 -6.10 5.73 -9.20
CA VAL A 139 -6.56 4.42 -9.62
C VAL A 139 -6.77 4.46 -11.13
N ALA A 140 -5.90 3.76 -11.85
CA ALA A 140 -5.98 3.55 -13.29
C ALA A 140 -6.69 2.22 -13.59
#